data_AF-A0A171AE65-F1
#
_entry.id   AF-A0A171AE65-F1
#
_cell.length_a   1.000
_cell.length_b   1.000
_cell.length_c   1.000
_cell.angle_alpha   90.00
_cell.angle_beta   90.00
_cell.angle_gamma   90.00
#
_symmetry.space_group_name_H-M   'P 1'
#
loop_
_entity.id
_entity.type
_entity.pdbx_description
1 polymer ?
#
loop_
_entity_poly.entity_id
_entity_poly.type
_entity_poly.pdbx_seq_one_letter_code
_entity_poly.pdbx_strand_id
1 'polypeptide(L)'
;MRRLLIIGILIFTTMYGKASQQDETVCRQIVVDFYKWYSQKLSSNNASEFQPKFAQDENGYTTLDFTAYVKNLKRMKCSDSFINREIESYTLCIENLKKIKYREIEDKLPDLSDYENIKCDFFNIHRWTMSMENFSGVEIKKTTVQKDKSVVYGIIYEDTPDKKYYYGNVVVTLLKIGNIWMIDDIKI
;
A
#
# COMPACT_ATOMS: atom_id res chain seq x y z
N MET A 1 61.70 -38.82 -12.96
CA MET A 1 61.22 -37.53 -13.51
C MET A 1 59.73 -37.42 -13.20
N ARG A 2 59.36 -36.55 -12.23
CA ARG A 2 57.99 -36.41 -11.68
C ARG A 2 57.12 -35.56 -12.62
N ARG A 3 55.98 -36.09 -13.05
CA ARG A 3 54.94 -35.37 -13.78
C ARG A 3 54.12 -34.53 -12.80
N LEU A 4 54.06 -33.22 -13.00
CA LEU A 4 53.21 -32.29 -12.25
C LEU A 4 51.82 -32.23 -12.89
N LEU A 5 50.80 -32.67 -12.14
CA LEU A 5 49.39 -32.49 -12.45
C LEU A 5 48.99 -31.06 -12.08
N ILE A 6 48.56 -30.27 -13.05
CA ILE A 6 47.96 -28.95 -12.83
C ILE A 6 46.47 -29.19 -12.56
N ILE A 7 46.06 -29.08 -11.30
CA ILE A 7 44.66 -29.08 -10.89
C ILE A 7 44.13 -27.66 -11.14
N GLY A 8 43.29 -27.51 -12.18
CA GLY A 8 42.59 -26.27 -12.46
C GLY A 8 41.51 -26.00 -11.41
N ILE A 9 41.68 -24.94 -10.62
CA ILE A 9 40.67 -24.45 -9.69
C ILE A 9 39.63 -23.68 -10.52
N LEU A 10 38.45 -24.28 -10.72
CA LEU A 10 37.26 -23.59 -11.23
C LEU A 10 36.72 -22.66 -10.15
N ILE A 11 37.04 -21.38 -10.25
CA ILE A 11 36.44 -20.33 -9.43
C ILE A 11 35.01 -20.12 -9.95
N PHE A 12 34.03 -20.71 -9.26
CA PHE A 12 32.63 -20.34 -9.42
C PHE A 12 32.43 -18.95 -8.80
N THR A 13 32.64 -17.89 -9.59
CA THR A 13 32.13 -16.56 -9.25
C THR A 13 30.61 -16.62 -9.31
N THR A 14 29.95 -16.63 -8.16
CA THR A 14 28.52 -16.32 -8.10
C THR A 14 28.35 -14.91 -8.64
N MET A 15 27.86 -14.80 -9.88
CA MET A 15 27.42 -13.51 -10.42
C MET A 15 26.21 -13.06 -9.60
N TYR A 16 26.46 -12.32 -8.53
CA TYR A 16 25.46 -11.41 -7.98
C TYR A 16 25.17 -10.40 -9.07
N GLY A 17 24.10 -10.64 -9.83
CA GLY A 17 23.63 -9.70 -10.83
C GLY A 17 23.39 -8.37 -10.15
N LYS A 18 24.17 -7.34 -10.52
CA LYS A 18 23.91 -5.96 -10.12
C LYS A 18 22.45 -5.67 -10.47
N ALA A 19 21.71 -5.10 -9.52
CA ALA A 19 20.38 -4.59 -9.78
C ALA A 19 20.42 -3.70 -11.03
N SER A 20 19.49 -3.93 -11.95
CA SER A 20 19.44 -3.09 -13.14
C SER A 20 18.94 -1.69 -12.72
N GLN A 21 19.59 -0.64 -13.22
CA GLN A 21 19.13 0.75 -13.06
C GLN A 21 17.66 0.91 -13.50
N GLN A 22 17.22 0.07 -14.42
CA GLN A 22 15.84 -0.03 -14.90
C GLN A 22 14.89 -0.52 -13.80
N ASP A 23 15.21 -1.61 -13.08
CA ASP A 23 14.36 -2.12 -12.00
C ASP A 23 14.21 -1.07 -10.87
N GLU A 24 15.29 -0.34 -10.55
CA GLU A 24 15.23 0.76 -9.58
C GLU A 24 14.25 1.84 -10.05
N THR A 25 14.38 2.29 -11.29
CA THR A 25 13.51 3.33 -11.87
C THR A 25 12.04 2.90 -11.88
N VAL A 26 11.76 1.65 -12.27
CA VAL A 26 10.40 1.09 -12.28
C VAL A 26 9.82 1.04 -10.87
N CYS A 27 10.58 0.55 -9.88
CA CYS A 27 10.12 0.49 -8.49
C CYS A 27 9.80 1.88 -7.93
N ARG A 28 10.66 2.87 -8.20
CA ARG A 28 10.44 4.26 -7.79
C ARG A 28 9.18 4.84 -8.40
N GLN A 29 8.96 4.60 -9.69
CA GLN A 29 7.78 5.10 -10.40
C GLN A 29 6.50 4.50 -9.85
N ILE A 30 6.46 3.19 -9.56
CA ILE A 30 5.30 2.51 -8.95
C ILE A 30 4.91 3.20 -7.63
N VAL A 31 5.89 3.52 -6.78
CA VAL A 31 5.64 4.18 -5.49
C VAL A 31 5.13 5.61 -5.67
N VAL A 32 5.75 6.39 -6.58
CA VAL A 32 5.31 7.75 -6.88
C VAL A 32 3.89 7.76 -7.45
N ASP A 33 3.58 6.84 -8.36
CA ASP A 33 2.25 6.72 -8.97
C ASP A 33 1.19 6.31 -7.96
N PHE A 34 1.51 5.41 -7.03
CA PHE A 34 0.62 5.04 -5.93
C PHE A 34 0.28 6.26 -5.06
N TYR A 35 1.28 7.00 -4.59
CA TYR A 35 1.05 8.17 -3.73
C TYR A 35 0.36 9.33 -4.47
N LYS A 36 0.68 9.51 -5.76
CA LYS A 36 -0.03 10.49 -6.60
C LYS A 36 -1.51 10.11 -6.77
N TRP A 37 -1.80 8.85 -7.08
CA TRP A 37 -3.17 8.37 -7.15
C TRP A 37 -3.90 8.55 -5.81
N TYR A 38 -3.26 8.20 -4.70
CA TYR A 38 -3.88 8.27 -3.38
C TYR A 38 -4.20 9.73 -3.00
N SER A 39 -3.25 10.65 -3.14
CA SER A 39 -3.46 12.10 -2.95
C SER A 39 -4.63 12.63 -3.78
N GLN A 40 -4.65 12.33 -5.08
CA GLN A 40 -5.72 12.76 -5.98
C GLN A 40 -7.09 12.25 -5.55
N LYS A 41 -7.16 11.05 -4.96
CA LYS A 41 -8.42 10.45 -4.55
C LYS A 41 -8.92 10.98 -3.21
N LEU A 42 -8.03 11.31 -2.28
CA LEU A 42 -8.39 12.03 -1.04
C LEU A 42 -9.08 13.36 -1.33
N SER A 43 -8.61 14.09 -2.34
CA SER A 43 -9.23 15.36 -2.77
C SER A 43 -10.46 15.20 -3.65
N SER A 44 -10.90 13.96 -3.93
CA SER A 44 -12.05 13.69 -4.79
C SER A 44 -13.29 13.30 -4.00
N ASN A 45 -14.48 13.55 -4.54
CA ASN A 45 -15.74 13.15 -3.91
C ASN A 45 -16.03 11.63 -3.97
N ASN A 46 -15.06 10.79 -4.38
CA ASN A 46 -15.26 9.36 -4.55
C ASN A 46 -14.38 8.53 -3.60
N ALA A 47 -14.74 8.53 -2.32
CA ALA A 47 -14.04 7.81 -1.27
C ALA A 47 -13.90 6.30 -1.54
N SER A 48 -14.89 5.70 -2.21
CA SER A 48 -14.90 4.26 -2.52
C SER A 48 -13.72 3.78 -3.36
N GLU A 49 -12.98 4.70 -3.99
CA GLU A 49 -11.80 4.36 -4.76
C GLU A 49 -10.58 4.02 -3.91
N PHE A 50 -10.46 4.59 -2.71
CA PHE A 50 -9.26 4.47 -1.87
C PHE A 50 -9.52 3.87 -0.48
N GLN A 51 -10.77 3.56 -0.16
CA GLN A 51 -11.20 2.86 1.04
C GLN A 51 -12.49 2.08 0.75
N PRO A 52 -12.85 1.05 1.54
CA PRO A 52 -14.14 0.40 1.40
C PRO A 52 -15.29 1.35 1.79
N LYS A 53 -16.51 1.02 1.36
CA LYS A 53 -17.74 1.73 1.76
C LYS A 53 -18.67 0.80 2.51
N PHE A 54 -19.51 1.35 3.37
CA PHE A 54 -20.60 0.59 3.99
C PHE A 54 -21.60 0.11 2.93
N ALA A 55 -22.03 -1.14 3.04
CA ALA A 55 -22.98 -1.78 2.15
C ALA A 55 -23.90 -2.74 2.92
N GLN A 56 -24.98 -3.17 2.26
CA GLN A 56 -25.90 -4.17 2.77
C GLN A 56 -25.47 -5.57 2.31
N ASP A 57 -25.44 -6.54 3.23
CA ASP A 57 -25.25 -7.95 2.91
C ASP A 57 -26.56 -8.64 2.48
N GLU A 58 -26.47 -9.91 2.06
CA GLU A 58 -27.62 -10.70 1.60
C GLU A 58 -28.72 -10.89 2.67
N ASN A 59 -28.38 -10.73 3.96
CA ASN A 59 -29.29 -10.86 5.09
C ASN A 59 -29.82 -9.50 5.59
N GLY A 60 -29.46 -8.40 4.91
CA GLY A 60 -29.88 -7.05 5.27
C GLY A 60 -29.04 -6.35 6.34
N TYR A 61 -27.95 -6.97 6.80
CA TYR A 61 -27.01 -6.41 7.77
C TYR A 61 -25.94 -5.57 7.09
N THR A 62 -25.25 -4.76 7.90
CA THR A 62 -24.18 -3.89 7.42
C THR A 62 -22.90 -4.69 7.21
N THR A 63 -22.22 -4.41 6.11
CA THR A 63 -20.90 -4.92 5.77
C THR A 63 -20.09 -3.85 5.04
N LEU A 64 -18.90 -4.22 4.54
CA LEU A 64 -18.05 -3.38 3.73
C LEU A 64 -17.97 -3.91 2.29
N ASP A 65 -18.17 -3.02 1.32
CA ASP A 65 -17.92 -3.29 -0.11
C ASP A 65 -16.51 -2.84 -0.49
N PHE A 66 -15.68 -3.82 -0.85
CA PHE A 66 -14.28 -3.65 -1.24
C PHE A 66 -14.08 -3.56 -2.77
N THR A 67 -15.13 -3.70 -3.57
CA THR A 67 -15.02 -3.94 -5.02
C THR A 67 -14.20 -2.87 -5.73
N ALA A 68 -14.55 -1.60 -5.53
CA ALA A 68 -13.83 -0.48 -6.15
C ALA A 68 -12.41 -0.32 -5.57
N TYR A 69 -12.28 -0.44 -4.25
CA TYR A 69 -11.00 -0.31 -3.55
C TYR A 69 -9.98 -1.35 -4.02
N VAL A 70 -10.33 -2.64 -3.99
CA VAL A 70 -9.47 -3.75 -4.43
C VAL A 70 -9.11 -3.62 -5.91
N LYS A 71 -10.07 -3.26 -6.77
CA LYS A 71 -9.81 -3.03 -8.19
C LYS A 71 -8.73 -1.96 -8.39
N ASN A 72 -8.77 -0.88 -7.60
CA ASN A 72 -7.79 0.19 -7.69
C ASN A 72 -6.44 -0.20 -7.10
N LEU A 73 -6.38 -0.92 -5.98
CA LEU A 73 -5.12 -1.46 -5.46
C LEU A 73 -4.43 -2.36 -6.49
N LYS A 74 -5.17 -3.23 -7.18
CA LYS A 74 -4.63 -4.04 -8.29
C LYS A 74 -4.12 -3.18 -9.45
N ARG A 75 -4.86 -2.13 -9.82
CA ARG A 75 -4.41 -1.15 -10.83
C ARG A 75 -3.09 -0.48 -10.42
N MET A 76 -2.92 -0.21 -9.12
CA MET A 76 -1.70 0.37 -8.55
C MET A 76 -0.59 -0.64 -8.26
N LYS A 77 -0.66 -1.83 -8.85
CA LYS A 77 0.36 -2.88 -8.72
C LYS A 77 0.54 -3.37 -7.28
N CYS A 78 -0.47 -3.29 -6.41
CA CYS A 78 -0.43 -4.00 -5.13
C CYS A 78 -0.55 -5.51 -5.36
N SER A 79 0.29 -6.30 -4.67
CA SER A 79 0.26 -7.76 -4.72
C SER A 79 -1.03 -8.29 -4.08
N ASP A 80 -1.47 -9.48 -4.47
CA ASP A 80 -2.63 -10.10 -3.82
C ASP A 80 -2.38 -10.34 -2.33
N SER A 81 -1.12 -10.61 -1.94
CA SER A 81 -0.68 -10.74 -0.55
C SER A 81 -0.89 -9.46 0.25
N PHE A 82 -0.52 -8.30 -0.32
CA PHE A 82 -0.79 -6.98 0.26
C PHE A 82 -2.29 -6.74 0.41
N ILE A 83 -3.06 -6.99 -0.66
CA ILE A 83 -4.50 -6.74 -0.68
C ILE A 83 -5.23 -7.60 0.36
N ASN A 84 -4.85 -8.87 0.50
CA ASN A 84 -5.44 -9.76 1.49
C ASN A 84 -5.19 -9.25 2.92
N ARG A 85 -3.94 -8.85 3.24
CA ARG A 85 -3.62 -8.23 4.54
C ARG A 85 -4.41 -6.95 4.79
N GLU A 86 -4.58 -6.14 3.75
CA GLU A 86 -5.37 -4.92 3.86
C GLU A 86 -6.84 -5.24 4.16
N ILE A 87 -7.47 -6.19 3.46
CA ILE A 87 -8.85 -6.63 3.75
C ILE A 87 -8.96 -7.22 5.16
N GLU A 88 -8.00 -8.08 5.55
CA GLU A 88 -7.95 -8.69 6.88
C GLU A 88 -7.92 -7.65 8.01
N SER A 89 -7.32 -6.48 7.77
CA SER A 89 -7.29 -5.39 8.75
C SER A 89 -8.68 -4.83 9.09
N TYR A 90 -9.69 -5.06 8.25
CA TYR A 90 -11.08 -4.65 8.51
C TYR A 90 -11.92 -5.73 9.18
N THR A 91 -11.37 -6.90 9.51
CA THR A 91 -12.13 -8.04 10.05
C THR A 91 -12.94 -7.67 11.28
N LEU A 92 -12.34 -6.98 12.25
CA LEU A 92 -13.03 -6.54 13.47
C LEU A 92 -14.19 -5.59 13.17
N CYS A 93 -14.00 -4.66 12.23
CA CYS A 93 -15.08 -3.78 11.78
C CYS A 93 -16.24 -4.60 11.21
N ILE A 94 -15.96 -5.48 10.24
CA ILE A 94 -16.96 -6.32 9.57
C ILE A 94 -17.72 -7.20 10.58
N GLU A 95 -17.03 -7.80 11.54
CA GLU A 95 -17.64 -8.61 12.59
C GLU A 95 -18.61 -7.82 13.48
N ASN A 96 -18.29 -6.56 13.77
CA ASN A 96 -19.17 -5.69 14.55
C ASN A 96 -20.35 -5.17 13.72
N LEU A 97 -20.12 -4.83 12.44
CA LEU A 97 -21.18 -4.36 11.52
C LEU A 97 -22.27 -5.40 11.29
N LYS A 98 -21.96 -6.69 11.36
CA LYS A 98 -22.94 -7.80 11.26
C LYS A 98 -24.04 -7.76 12.33
N LYS A 99 -23.90 -6.95 13.38
CA LYS A 99 -24.91 -6.76 14.45
C LYS A 99 -25.86 -5.58 14.16
N ILE A 100 -25.60 -4.83 13.09
CA ILE A 100 -26.29 -3.59 12.73
C ILE A 100 -26.99 -3.78 11.39
N LYS A 101 -28.30 -3.56 11.32
CA LYS A 101 -29.01 -3.55 10.03
C LYS A 101 -28.59 -2.35 9.21
N TYR A 102 -28.41 -2.51 7.90
CA TYR A 102 -27.89 -1.45 7.04
C TYR A 102 -28.72 -0.15 7.11
N ARG A 103 -30.05 -0.29 7.14
CA ARG A 103 -30.98 0.84 7.27
C ARG A 103 -30.91 1.59 8.61
N GLU A 104 -30.26 1.02 9.61
CA GLU A 104 -30.15 1.56 10.98
C GLU A 104 -28.75 2.13 11.26
N ILE A 105 -27.88 2.18 10.24
CA ILE A 105 -26.47 2.56 10.44
C ILE A 105 -26.32 3.99 10.97
N GLU A 106 -27.05 4.94 10.39
CA GLU A 106 -27.02 6.36 10.78
C GLU A 106 -27.63 6.57 12.17
N ASP A 107 -28.66 5.79 12.53
CA ASP A 107 -29.30 5.87 13.84
C ASP A 107 -28.44 5.26 14.96
N LYS A 108 -27.68 4.20 14.65
CA LYS A 108 -26.86 3.46 15.62
C LYS A 108 -25.43 3.97 15.74
N LEU A 109 -24.92 4.63 14.71
CA LEU A 109 -23.59 5.21 14.66
C LEU A 109 -23.69 6.69 14.24
N PRO A 110 -24.38 7.54 15.03
CA PRO A 110 -24.61 8.94 14.68
C PRO A 110 -23.33 9.79 14.70
N ASP A 111 -22.31 9.38 15.45
CA ASP A 111 -21.07 10.13 15.54
C ASP A 111 -19.81 9.27 15.35
N LEU A 112 -18.67 9.96 15.19
CA LEU A 112 -17.38 9.33 14.97
C LEU A 112 -16.99 8.36 16.10
N SER A 113 -17.31 8.69 17.36
CA SER A 113 -16.93 7.88 18.52
C SER A 113 -17.63 6.52 18.50
N ASP A 114 -18.86 6.45 17.97
CA ASP A 114 -19.56 5.18 17.77
C ASP A 114 -18.84 4.28 16.75
N TYR A 115 -18.33 4.86 15.67
CA TYR A 115 -17.50 4.13 14.70
C TYR A 115 -16.18 3.65 15.33
N GLU A 116 -15.51 4.49 16.13
CA GLU A 116 -14.27 4.13 16.85
C GLU A 116 -14.49 2.98 17.85
N ASN A 117 -15.64 2.98 18.52
CA ASN A 117 -16.03 1.94 19.48
C ASN A 117 -16.17 0.57 18.83
N ILE A 118 -16.61 0.52 17.56
CA ILE A 118 -16.74 -0.73 16.80
C ILE A 118 -15.56 -1.01 15.86
N LYS A 119 -14.50 -0.18 15.91
CA LYS A 119 -13.30 -0.27 15.06
C LYS A 119 -13.58 -0.07 13.56
N CYS A 120 -14.52 0.82 13.23
CA CYS A 120 -14.93 1.17 11.87
C CYS A 120 -14.67 2.63 11.50
N ASP A 121 -13.78 3.31 12.22
CA ASP A 121 -13.34 4.70 12.01
C ASP A 121 -12.28 4.84 10.90
N PHE A 122 -12.17 3.88 9.99
CA PHE A 122 -11.15 3.86 8.92
C PHE A 122 -11.22 5.07 7.98
N PHE A 123 -12.35 5.78 7.93
CA PHE A 123 -12.53 7.00 7.15
C PHE A 123 -12.00 8.26 7.86
N ASN A 124 -11.65 8.16 9.14
CA ASN A 124 -11.19 9.27 9.96
C ASN A 124 -9.70 9.58 9.71
N ILE A 125 -8.89 8.56 9.41
CA ILE A 125 -7.44 8.71 9.17
C ILE A 125 -7.09 8.12 7.81
N HIS A 126 -6.32 8.85 7.02
CA HIS A 126 -5.80 8.37 5.75
C HIS A 126 -4.80 7.23 5.96
N ARG A 127 -5.25 6.00 5.65
CA ARG A 127 -4.52 4.74 5.82
C ARG A 127 -3.04 4.78 5.42
N TRP A 128 -2.71 5.40 4.29
CA TRP A 128 -1.34 5.38 3.74
C TRP A 128 -0.52 6.63 4.04
N THR A 129 -1.01 7.52 4.91
CA THR A 129 -0.21 8.63 5.46
C THR A 129 -0.30 8.74 6.98
N MET A 130 -1.22 7.99 7.61
CA MET A 130 -1.54 8.05 9.04
C MET A 130 -1.84 9.49 9.51
N SER A 131 -2.44 10.29 8.63
CA SER A 131 -2.80 11.69 8.86
C SER A 131 -4.23 11.96 8.44
N MET A 132 -4.83 13.04 8.94
CA MET A 132 -6.09 13.59 8.44
C MET A 132 -5.85 14.67 7.36
N GLU A 133 -4.59 15.08 7.20
CA GLU A 133 -4.20 16.15 6.30
C GLU A 133 -4.03 15.62 4.87
N ASN A 134 -4.37 16.49 3.91
CA ASN A 134 -4.03 16.26 2.52
C ASN A 134 -2.50 16.27 2.31
N PHE A 135 -2.07 15.63 1.23
CA PHE A 135 -0.68 15.56 0.85
C PHE A 135 -0.54 15.69 -0.67
N SER A 136 0.64 16.07 -1.15
CA SER A 136 0.89 16.25 -2.59
C SER A 136 1.65 15.08 -3.20
N GLY A 137 2.49 14.40 -2.41
CA GLY A 137 3.13 13.18 -2.87
C GLY A 137 4.18 12.64 -1.91
N VAL A 138 5.09 11.85 -2.49
CA VAL A 138 6.24 11.28 -1.79
C VAL A 138 7.53 11.64 -2.52
N GLU A 139 8.54 12.08 -1.78
CA GLU A 139 9.88 12.29 -2.32
C GLU A 139 10.75 11.07 -2.02
N ILE A 140 11.21 10.39 -3.07
CA ILE A 140 12.06 9.19 -2.92
C ILE A 140 13.48 9.59 -2.53
N LYS A 141 13.93 9.14 -1.36
CA LYS A 141 15.28 9.40 -0.84
C LYS A 141 16.26 8.29 -1.19
N LYS A 142 15.80 7.04 -1.19
CA LYS A 142 16.65 5.87 -1.44
C LYS A 142 15.84 4.73 -2.04
N THR A 143 16.48 3.93 -2.87
CA THR A 143 15.93 2.65 -3.32
C THR A 143 17.01 1.59 -3.23
N THR A 144 16.64 0.38 -2.84
CA THR A 144 17.54 -0.77 -2.79
C THR A 144 16.86 -1.94 -3.46
N VAL A 145 17.43 -2.41 -4.56
CA VAL A 145 16.92 -3.55 -5.32
C VAL A 145 17.86 -4.73 -5.13
N GLN A 146 17.30 -5.89 -4.82
CA GLN A 146 18.00 -7.16 -4.67
C GLN A 146 17.17 -8.24 -5.34
N LYS A 147 17.55 -8.62 -6.57
CA LYS A 147 16.92 -9.68 -7.36
C LYS A 147 15.40 -9.48 -7.55
N ASP A 148 14.61 -10.07 -6.67
CA ASP A 148 13.15 -10.13 -6.67
C ASP A 148 12.51 -9.27 -5.56
N LYS A 149 13.31 -8.49 -4.84
CA LYS A 149 12.85 -7.57 -3.80
C LYS A 149 13.39 -6.17 -4.04
N SER A 150 12.56 -5.17 -3.83
CA SER A 150 12.95 -3.77 -3.79
C SER A 150 12.41 -3.10 -2.53
N VAL A 151 13.19 -2.20 -1.94
CA VAL A 151 12.76 -1.36 -0.82
C VAL A 151 12.99 0.09 -1.20
N VAL A 152 11.91 0.86 -1.22
CA VAL A 152 11.88 2.27 -1.57
C VAL A 152 11.62 3.07 -0.30
N TYR A 153 12.53 3.98 0.03
CA TYR A 153 12.43 4.89 1.17
C TYR A 153 12.05 6.28 0.66
N GLY A 154 11.00 6.85 1.21
CA GLY A 154 10.51 8.17 0.85
C GLY A 154 10.09 8.99 2.05
N ILE A 155 9.78 10.26 1.79
CA ILE A 155 9.18 11.18 2.77
C ILE A 155 7.96 11.81 2.10
N ILE A 156 6.81 11.71 2.78
CA ILE A 156 5.55 12.33 2.38
C ILE A 156 5.69 13.84 2.50
N TYR A 157 5.19 14.54 1.49
CA TYR A 157 5.21 16.00 1.46
C TYR A 157 3.89 16.60 0.98
N GLU A 158 3.70 17.86 1.37
CA GLU A 158 2.70 18.77 0.83
C GLU A 158 3.40 19.94 0.12
N ASP A 159 2.99 20.20 -1.12
CA ASP A 159 3.38 21.37 -1.90
C ASP A 159 2.46 22.54 -1.55
N THR A 160 3.06 23.63 -1.10
CA THR A 160 2.41 24.94 -1.03
C THR A 160 3.02 25.87 -2.07
N PRO A 161 2.39 27.02 -2.40
CA PRO A 161 2.94 27.96 -3.38
C PRO A 161 4.39 28.38 -3.10
N ASP A 162 4.79 28.44 -1.82
CA ASP A 162 6.09 28.96 -1.41
C ASP A 162 7.12 27.88 -1.08
N LYS A 163 6.70 26.68 -0.64
CA LYS A 163 7.61 25.60 -0.22
C LYS A 163 6.96 24.23 -0.08
N LYS A 164 7.83 23.22 0.06
CA LYS A 164 7.48 21.85 0.46
C LYS A 164 7.54 21.67 1.97
N TYR A 165 6.50 21.09 2.55
CA TYR A 165 6.47 20.63 3.93
C TYR A 165 6.54 19.11 3.98
N TYR A 166 7.38 18.57 4.87
CA TYR A 166 7.60 17.13 5.03
C TYR A 166 7.12 16.69 6.41
N TYR A 167 6.35 15.60 6.51
CA TYR A 167 5.74 15.22 7.79
C TYR A 167 5.59 13.72 8.04
N GLY A 168 6.06 12.85 7.15
CA GLY A 168 6.04 11.40 7.39
C GLY A 168 7.07 10.65 6.58
N ASN A 169 7.79 9.72 7.20
CA ASN A 169 8.62 8.78 6.46
C ASN A 169 7.74 7.65 5.92
N VAL A 170 8.15 7.06 4.81
CA VAL A 170 7.52 5.85 4.27
C VAL A 170 8.58 4.88 3.80
N VAL A 171 8.35 3.60 4.07
CA VAL A 171 9.09 2.48 3.51
C VAL A 171 8.14 1.59 2.73
N VAL A 172 8.32 1.52 1.41
CA VAL A 172 7.54 0.65 0.53
C VAL A 172 8.39 -0.52 0.09
N THR A 173 7.93 -1.74 0.36
CA THR A 173 8.54 -2.97 -0.14
C THR A 173 7.80 -3.40 -1.40
N LEU A 174 8.55 -3.71 -2.45
CA LEU A 174 8.03 -4.32 -3.67
C LEU A 174 8.66 -5.70 -3.87
N LEU A 175 7.87 -6.62 -4.41
CA LEU A 175 8.30 -7.94 -4.84
C LEU A 175 8.13 -8.10 -6.35
N LYS A 176 9.05 -8.84 -6.98
CA LYS A 176 8.96 -9.20 -8.38
C LYS A 176 8.21 -10.53 -8.50
N ILE A 177 6.97 -10.46 -8.99
CA ILE A 177 6.11 -11.63 -9.21
C ILE A 177 6.10 -11.92 -10.71
N GLY A 178 6.78 -13.01 -11.10
CA GLY A 178 7.14 -13.23 -12.50
C GLY A 178 8.06 -12.11 -13.01
N ASN A 179 7.61 -11.36 -14.01
CA ASN A 179 8.35 -10.24 -14.59
C ASN A 179 7.81 -8.86 -14.18
N ILE A 180 6.91 -8.79 -13.19
CA ILE A 180 6.22 -7.56 -12.79
C ILE A 180 6.58 -7.22 -11.35
N TRP A 181 7.00 -5.97 -11.12
CA TRP A 181 7.16 -5.43 -9.78
C TRP A 181 5.82 -5.01 -9.19
N MET A 182 5.58 -5.39 -7.93
CA MET A 182 4.33 -5.13 -7.23
C MET A 182 4.60 -4.69 -5.80
N ILE A 183 3.82 -3.72 -5.30
CA ILE A 183 3.85 -3.30 -3.89
C ILE A 183 3.38 -4.47 -3.04
N ASP A 184 4.21 -4.88 -2.11
CA ASP A 184 3.89 -5.94 -1.15
C ASP A 184 3.73 -5.41 0.27
N ASP A 185 4.33 -4.27 0.63
CA ASP A 185 4.19 -3.71 1.97
C ASP A 185 4.40 -2.19 1.97
N ILE A 186 3.69 -1.50 2.85
CA ILE A 186 3.84 -0.06 3.09
C ILE A 186 3.91 0.15 4.61
N LYS A 187 5.00 0.75 5.08
CA LYS A 187 5.19 1.15 6.48
C LYS A 187 5.38 2.64 6.57
N ILE A 188 4.77 3.24 7.58
CA ILE A 188 4.79 4.68 7.89
C ILE A 188 5.31 4.82 9.31
#